data_AF-A0A844GQM2-F1
#
_entry.id   AF-A0A844GQM2-F1
#
_cell.length_a   1.000
_cell.length_b   1.000
_cell.length_c   1.000
_cell.angle_alpha   90.00
_cell.angle_beta   90.00
_cell.angle_gamma   90.00
#
_symmetry.space_group_name_H-M   'P 1'
#
loop_
_entity.id
_entity.type
_entity.pdbx_description
1 polymer ?
#
loop_
_entity_poly.entity_id
_entity_poly.type
_entity_poly.pdbx_seq_one_letter_code
_entity_poly.pdbx_strand_id
1 'polypeptide(L)'
;MKNKIEFNAGIYPKVMSLTLGKPIKPNHDNIANNMEPELTIDLPRGVYLLYIQNMFDEHIKKEIKLFKKYAYGVVFEDSDYSSLLDLIMTNTPRNWTQSVDNKDILSKFGIGISEDVNGKKRFVILQEAKDTIRVETWEGIIIDLLRHSAMEIIDCFDFDGHFSRINENDSKNEKLTISLGAWKFSSDKAEQNLSNALRAAFMFTLVGYHSGDRKNQYSSFMDYFESEFYKRVSLVFGIWSSLQDKSKIKYVPLYDSFYNLTSTSKSELIDVLKAILDNEYTAVDEKQTLKDQLILSAGEFHDNISASDIQLEQTLIKPAINLVLLREKAKETITSAEILLTEGRYMDCANRCYYAMMFTLKVLLEYQGKLANWKVNELKEKESHESLERGLNDLVNSGVLLVADKADFDYVKAQRLKCDYSLYCFRKEDAEYCVILIKNFFSKVESIIN
;
A
#
# COMPACT_ATOMS: atom_id res chain seq x y z
N MET A 1 45.08 -7.23 -19.65
CA MET A 1 43.80 -6.60 -20.02
C MET A 1 43.25 -5.87 -18.81
N LYS A 2 42.90 -4.58 -18.91
CA LYS A 2 42.13 -3.93 -17.83
C LYS A 2 40.74 -4.57 -17.83
N ASN A 3 40.35 -5.22 -16.74
CA ASN A 3 38.98 -5.71 -16.55
C ASN A 3 38.04 -4.50 -16.55
N LYS A 4 37.47 -4.18 -17.70
CA LYS A 4 36.43 -3.15 -17.83
C LYS A 4 35.10 -3.82 -17.50
N ILE A 5 34.34 -3.19 -16.61
CA ILE A 5 32.97 -3.60 -16.28
C ILE A 5 32.04 -2.61 -16.97
N GLU A 6 31.13 -3.11 -17.78
CA GLU A 6 30.11 -2.32 -18.46
C GLU A 6 28.78 -2.49 -17.72
N PHE A 7 28.01 -1.41 -17.58
CA PHE A 7 26.69 -1.48 -16.95
C PHE A 7 25.78 -0.39 -17.51
N ASN A 8 24.46 -0.60 -17.41
CA ASN A 8 23.46 0.35 -17.86
C ASN A 8 23.28 1.49 -16.85
N ALA A 9 23.90 2.64 -17.09
CA ALA A 9 23.70 3.85 -16.28
C ALA A 9 22.27 4.44 -16.42
N GLY A 10 21.49 3.99 -17.41
CA GLY A 10 20.13 4.43 -17.68
C GLY A 10 19.12 4.13 -16.58
N ILE A 11 19.46 3.25 -15.63
CA ILE A 11 18.63 2.91 -14.46
C ILE A 11 18.45 4.10 -13.51
N TYR A 12 19.39 5.06 -13.53
CA TYR A 12 19.31 6.27 -12.70
C TYR A 12 18.76 7.46 -13.51
N PRO A 13 17.91 8.32 -12.92
CA PRO A 13 17.39 9.49 -13.62
C PRO A 13 18.48 10.51 -13.95
N LYS A 14 18.30 11.22 -15.07
CA LYS A 14 19.08 12.41 -15.42
C LYS A 14 18.17 13.62 -15.30
N VAL A 15 18.40 14.43 -14.26
CA VAL A 15 17.61 15.64 -13.97
C VAL A 15 18.26 16.86 -14.62
N MET A 16 19.58 16.97 -14.55
CA MET A 16 20.33 18.08 -15.15
C MET A 16 21.76 17.68 -15.52
N SER A 17 22.42 18.51 -16.34
CA SER A 17 23.84 18.41 -16.61
C SER A 17 24.53 19.68 -16.11
N LEU A 18 25.61 19.52 -15.36
CA LEU A 18 26.44 20.62 -14.90
C LEU A 18 27.80 20.54 -15.59
N THR A 19 28.15 21.61 -16.30
CA THR A 19 29.44 21.75 -16.99
C THR A 19 30.18 22.92 -16.40
N LEU A 20 31.36 22.64 -15.83
CA LEU A 20 32.33 23.63 -15.40
C LEU A 20 33.39 23.74 -16.49
N GLY A 21 33.68 24.96 -16.92
CA GLY A 21 34.62 25.20 -18.00
C GLY A 21 35.28 26.55 -17.89
N LYS A 22 36.30 26.75 -18.71
CA LYS A 22 36.88 28.09 -18.90
C LYS A 22 36.07 28.84 -19.95
N PRO A 23 35.83 30.15 -19.79
CA PRO A 23 35.24 30.96 -20.85
C PRO A 23 36.18 30.98 -22.06
N ILE A 24 35.66 30.66 -23.25
CA ILE A 24 36.43 30.81 -24.50
C ILE A 24 36.57 32.31 -24.74
N LYS A 25 37.82 32.79 -24.93
CA LYS A 25 38.06 34.21 -25.26
C LYS A 25 37.29 34.54 -26.55
N PRO A 26 36.52 35.64 -26.59
CA PRO A 26 35.78 36.01 -27.79
C PRO A 26 36.78 36.32 -28.90
N ASN A 27 36.84 35.48 -29.93
CA ASN A 27 37.20 35.96 -31.25
C ASN A 27 35.95 36.64 -31.82
N HIS A 28 36.15 37.85 -32.34
CA HIS A 28 35.11 38.60 -33.03
C HIS A 28 34.37 37.66 -34.00
N ASP A 29 33.05 37.68 -33.93
CA ASP A 29 32.11 36.92 -34.78
C ASP A 29 31.71 35.52 -34.27
N ASN A 30 31.09 35.45 -33.08
CA ASN A 30 29.83 34.71 -32.84
C ASN A 30 29.44 34.74 -31.36
N ILE A 31 28.33 35.43 -31.03
CA ILE A 31 27.74 35.45 -29.69
C ILE A 31 26.83 34.22 -29.56
N ALA A 32 27.43 33.07 -29.27
CA ALA A 32 26.73 31.91 -28.72
C ALA A 32 27.65 31.25 -27.68
N ASN A 33 27.08 30.93 -26.52
CA ASN A 33 27.73 30.39 -25.32
C ASN A 33 28.85 29.35 -25.59
N ASN A 34 30.10 29.82 -25.63
CA ASN A 34 31.27 28.98 -25.86
C ASN A 34 32.09 28.91 -24.56
N MET A 35 31.83 27.88 -23.73
CA MET A 35 32.73 27.45 -22.65
C MET A 35 33.51 26.22 -23.12
N GLU A 36 34.80 26.13 -22.79
CA GLU A 36 35.59 24.91 -22.96
C GLU A 36 35.34 24.02 -21.72
N PRO A 37 34.65 22.87 -21.85
CA PRO A 37 34.25 22.06 -20.70
C PRO A 37 35.47 21.39 -20.05
N GLU A 38 35.79 21.78 -18.82
CA GLU A 38 36.84 21.15 -18.00
C GLU A 38 36.31 19.94 -17.21
N LEU A 39 35.07 20.03 -16.74
CA LEU A 39 34.44 19.02 -15.90
C LEU A 39 32.93 18.98 -16.17
N THR A 40 32.38 17.80 -16.40
CA THR A 40 30.94 17.62 -16.64
C THR A 40 30.40 16.46 -15.81
N ILE A 41 29.22 16.65 -15.22
CA ILE A 41 28.49 15.61 -14.51
C ILE A 41 26.99 15.71 -14.79
N ASP A 42 26.37 14.56 -15.03
CA ASP A 42 24.91 14.44 -15.11
C ASP A 42 24.37 14.16 -13.71
N LEU A 43 23.46 14.97 -13.16
CA LEU A 43 22.94 14.81 -11.80
C LEU A 43 21.51 14.24 -11.82
N PRO A 44 21.14 13.34 -10.90
CA PRO A 44 22.00 12.68 -9.90
C PRO A 44 22.81 11.49 -10.46
N ARG A 45 22.48 10.95 -11.65
CA ARG A 45 23.10 9.73 -12.23
C ARG A 45 24.62 9.63 -12.05
N GLY A 46 25.34 10.67 -12.41
CA GLY A 46 26.80 10.78 -12.34
C GLY A 46 27.37 10.70 -10.92
N VAL A 47 26.60 11.06 -9.90
CA VAL A 47 26.99 10.86 -8.49
C VAL A 47 27.02 9.38 -8.15
N TYR A 48 26.01 8.61 -8.60
CA TYR A 48 25.98 7.16 -8.42
C TYR A 48 27.10 6.47 -9.23
N LEU A 49 27.41 6.97 -10.44
CA LEU A 49 28.57 6.50 -11.20
C LEU A 49 29.89 6.74 -10.45
N LEU A 50 30.06 7.93 -9.87
CA LEU A 50 31.22 8.29 -9.07
C LEU A 50 31.34 7.40 -7.83
N TYR A 51 30.21 7.06 -7.20
CA TYR A 51 30.18 6.14 -6.07
C TYR A 51 30.66 4.74 -6.45
N ILE A 52 30.15 4.20 -7.57
CA ILE A 52 30.58 2.89 -8.08
C ILE A 52 32.08 2.90 -8.38
N GLN A 53 32.62 3.98 -8.98
CA GLN A 53 34.06 4.12 -9.22
C GLN A 53 34.86 4.12 -7.91
N ASN A 54 34.46 4.96 -6.94
CA ASN A 54 35.11 5.03 -5.63
C ASN A 54 35.07 3.69 -4.89
N MET A 55 33.98 2.92 -4.99
CA MET A 55 33.85 1.58 -4.41
C MET A 55 34.95 0.63 -4.92
N PHE A 56 35.32 0.71 -6.20
CA PHE A 56 36.43 -0.07 -6.77
C PHE A 56 37.79 0.42 -6.29
N ASP A 57 37.99 1.73 -6.27
CA ASP A 57 39.24 2.37 -5.83
C ASP A 57 39.51 2.10 -4.34
N GLU A 58 38.46 2.09 -3.52
CA GLU A 58 38.51 1.80 -2.07
C GLU A 58 38.49 0.28 -1.76
N HIS A 59 38.38 -0.58 -2.77
CA HIS A 59 38.39 -2.04 -2.62
C HIS A 59 37.32 -2.62 -1.68
N ILE A 60 36.09 -2.08 -1.73
CA ILE A 60 34.96 -2.54 -0.92
C ILE A 60 34.48 -3.93 -1.39
N LYS A 61 35.03 -5.00 -0.81
CA LYS A 61 34.90 -6.38 -1.31
C LYS A 61 33.46 -6.87 -1.50
N LYS A 62 32.57 -6.67 -0.51
CA LYS A 62 31.17 -7.14 -0.53
C LYS A 62 30.42 -6.51 -1.70
N GLU A 63 30.50 -5.19 -1.80
CA GLU A 63 29.82 -4.40 -2.81
C GLU A 63 30.37 -4.64 -4.22
N ILE A 64 31.70 -4.73 -4.37
CA ILE A 64 32.34 -5.09 -5.65
C ILE A 64 31.86 -6.46 -6.15
N LYS A 65 31.70 -7.45 -5.25
CA LYS A 65 31.24 -8.80 -5.62
C LYS A 65 29.80 -8.73 -6.15
N LEU A 66 28.90 -8.06 -5.44
CA LEU A 66 27.50 -7.89 -5.85
C LEU A 66 27.40 -7.12 -7.16
N PHE A 67 28.14 -6.03 -7.31
CA PHE A 67 28.10 -5.20 -8.51
C PHE A 67 28.61 -5.95 -9.74
N LYS A 68 29.67 -6.76 -9.60
CA LYS A 68 30.14 -7.63 -10.70
C LYS A 68 29.10 -8.66 -11.10
N LYS A 69 28.41 -9.30 -10.14
CA LYS A 69 27.32 -10.24 -10.45
C LYS A 69 26.22 -9.54 -11.25
N TYR A 70 25.78 -8.38 -10.78
CA TYR A 70 24.77 -7.56 -11.46
C TYR A 70 25.20 -7.17 -12.87
N ALA A 71 26.39 -6.56 -13.02
CA ALA A 71 26.87 -6.06 -14.31
C ALA A 71 27.11 -7.18 -15.35
N TYR A 72 27.42 -8.40 -14.90
CA TYR A 72 27.60 -9.55 -15.78
C TYR A 72 26.33 -10.39 -15.97
N GLY A 73 25.18 -9.97 -15.43
CA GLY A 73 23.91 -10.69 -15.55
C GLY A 73 23.92 -12.07 -14.87
N VAL A 74 24.74 -12.24 -13.83
CA VAL A 74 24.76 -13.47 -13.03
C VAL A 74 23.52 -13.49 -12.13
N VAL A 75 22.77 -14.60 -12.15
CA VAL A 75 21.60 -14.79 -11.29
C VAL A 75 21.98 -14.65 -9.82
N PHE A 76 21.18 -13.88 -9.09
CA PHE A 76 21.37 -13.68 -7.66
C PHE A 76 20.76 -14.83 -6.87
N GLU A 77 21.50 -15.33 -5.89
CA GLU A 77 20.99 -16.27 -4.90
C GLU A 77 20.40 -15.50 -3.70
N ASP A 78 19.63 -16.18 -2.85
CA ASP A 78 19.04 -15.59 -1.63
C ASP A 78 20.08 -14.88 -0.74
N SER A 79 21.30 -15.41 -0.67
CA SER A 79 22.40 -14.82 0.09
C SER A 79 22.91 -13.52 -0.52
N ASP A 80 22.86 -13.36 -1.85
CA ASP A 80 23.19 -12.12 -2.54
C ASP A 80 22.10 -11.08 -2.32
N TYR A 81 20.81 -11.48 -2.40
CA TYR A 81 19.68 -10.58 -2.10
C TYR A 81 19.71 -10.10 -0.65
N SER A 82 19.90 -10.99 0.33
CA SER A 82 20.11 -10.58 1.73
C SER A 82 21.29 -9.62 1.87
N SER A 83 22.43 -9.93 1.23
CA SER A 83 23.62 -9.07 1.27
C SER A 83 23.38 -7.68 0.66
N LEU A 84 22.56 -7.59 -0.39
CA LEU A 84 22.19 -6.34 -1.05
C LEU A 84 21.23 -5.55 -0.15
N LEU A 85 20.22 -6.20 0.42
CA LEU A 85 19.26 -5.55 1.32
C LEU A 85 19.94 -4.94 2.55
N ASP A 86 20.98 -5.56 3.11
CA ASP A 86 21.80 -4.96 4.18
C ASP A 86 22.41 -3.59 3.79
N LEU A 87 22.64 -3.35 2.49
CA LEU A 87 23.19 -2.10 1.98
C LEU A 87 22.13 -0.99 1.89
N ILE A 88 20.85 -1.37 1.80
CA ILE A 88 19.71 -0.47 1.58
C ILE A 88 18.93 -0.21 2.87
N MET A 89 18.75 -1.23 3.70
CA MET A 89 17.87 -1.23 4.88
C MET A 89 18.56 -0.56 6.09
N THR A 90 18.87 0.73 5.94
CA THR A 90 19.48 1.57 6.97
C THR A 90 18.58 2.76 7.32
N ASN A 91 18.84 3.37 8.48
CA ASN A 91 18.20 4.61 8.94
C ASN A 91 18.70 5.87 8.19
N THR A 92 19.42 5.69 7.09
CA THR A 92 19.98 6.78 6.31
C THR A 92 18.85 7.54 5.60
N PRO A 93 18.76 8.87 5.74
CA PRO A 93 17.77 9.66 5.01
C PRO A 93 18.06 9.63 3.50
N ARG A 94 17.00 9.51 2.69
CA ARG A 94 17.07 9.60 1.22
C ARG A 94 16.91 11.06 0.81
N ASN A 95 17.60 11.49 -0.26
CA ASN A 95 17.62 12.89 -0.70
C ASN A 95 16.38 13.31 -1.50
N TRP A 96 15.30 12.51 -1.49
CA TRP A 96 14.11 12.70 -2.34
C TRP A 96 13.27 13.93 -1.99
N THR A 97 13.53 14.63 -0.89
CA THR A 97 12.74 15.77 -0.42
C THR A 97 13.49 17.10 -0.36
N GLN A 98 14.74 17.15 -0.83
CA GLN A 98 15.53 18.37 -0.72
C GLN A 98 15.13 19.42 -1.77
N SER A 99 14.77 20.62 -1.31
CA SER A 99 14.52 21.79 -2.16
C SER A 99 15.83 22.30 -2.78
N VAL A 100 15.87 22.40 -4.12
CA VAL A 100 17.03 22.91 -4.87
C VAL A 100 17.01 24.44 -4.89
N ASP A 101 17.30 25.07 -3.75
CA ASP A 101 17.74 26.47 -3.70
C ASP A 101 19.14 26.66 -4.33
N ASN A 102 19.36 27.77 -5.05
CA ASN A 102 20.39 27.95 -6.08
C ASN A 102 21.83 28.21 -5.58
N LYS A 103 22.04 28.44 -4.29
CA LYS A 103 23.34 28.95 -3.79
C LYS A 103 24.45 27.91 -3.67
N ASP A 104 24.12 26.61 -3.58
CA ASP A 104 25.11 25.52 -3.59
C ASP A 104 24.47 24.21 -4.08
N ILE A 105 24.48 24.03 -5.40
CA ILE A 105 23.80 22.90 -6.04
C ILE A 105 24.57 21.58 -5.89
N LEU A 106 25.90 21.62 -5.79
CA LEU A 106 26.73 20.42 -5.75
C LEU A 106 26.61 19.70 -4.41
N SER A 107 26.69 20.43 -3.29
CA SER A 107 26.59 19.84 -1.96
C SER A 107 25.23 19.19 -1.68
N LYS A 108 24.16 19.68 -2.29
CA LYS A 108 22.81 19.06 -2.23
C LYS A 108 22.74 17.69 -2.87
N PHE A 109 23.53 17.47 -3.92
CA PHE A 109 23.71 16.15 -4.51
C PHE A 109 24.83 15.35 -3.83
N GLY A 110 25.37 15.85 -2.71
CA GLY A 110 26.39 15.17 -1.92
C GLY A 110 27.76 15.16 -2.58
N ILE A 111 28.03 16.10 -3.50
CA ILE A 111 29.31 16.16 -4.23
C ILE A 111 30.00 17.52 -4.04
N GLY A 112 31.32 17.50 -4.10
CA GLY A 112 32.18 18.68 -4.11
C GLY A 112 33.20 18.62 -5.24
N ILE A 113 34.01 19.67 -5.37
CA ILE A 113 35.13 19.71 -6.29
C ILE A 113 36.41 19.61 -5.48
N SER A 114 37.26 18.66 -5.83
CA SER A 114 38.65 18.60 -5.35
C SER A 114 39.61 18.85 -6.50
N GLU A 115 40.80 19.32 -6.18
CA GLU A 115 41.89 19.52 -7.11
C GLU A 115 43.02 18.56 -6.74
N ASP A 116 43.55 17.82 -7.72
CA ASP A 116 44.70 16.96 -7.48
C ASP A 116 46.01 17.76 -7.41
N VAL A 117 47.11 17.08 -7.09
CA VAL A 117 48.45 17.69 -6.94
C VAL A 117 48.96 18.34 -8.23
N ASN A 118 48.35 18.04 -9.38
CA ASN A 118 48.69 18.58 -10.70
C ASN A 118 47.72 19.67 -11.17
N GLY A 119 46.81 20.14 -10.31
CA GLY A 119 45.83 21.17 -10.63
C GLY A 119 44.61 20.65 -11.40
N LYS A 120 44.43 19.33 -11.52
CA LYS A 120 43.29 18.75 -12.23
C LYS A 120 42.11 18.64 -11.28
N LYS A 121 41.02 19.32 -11.63
CA LYS A 121 39.76 19.26 -10.90
C LYS A 121 39.06 17.93 -11.13
N ARG A 122 38.40 17.41 -10.08
CA ARG A 122 37.51 16.24 -10.15
C ARG A 122 36.35 16.39 -9.17
N PHE A 123 35.23 15.79 -9.51
CA PHE A 123 34.13 15.63 -8.56
C PHE A 123 34.51 14.60 -7.50
N VAL A 124 34.13 14.86 -6.25
CA VAL A 124 34.30 13.96 -5.11
C VAL A 124 33.00 13.87 -4.33
N ILE A 125 32.75 12.71 -3.72
CA ILE A 125 31.61 12.52 -2.81
C ILE A 125 31.97 13.13 -1.45
N LEU A 126 31.07 13.93 -0.91
CA LEU A 126 31.17 14.48 0.44
C LEU A 126 30.98 13.35 1.47
N GLN A 127 31.76 13.38 2.56
CA GLN A 127 31.76 12.28 3.54
C GLN A 127 30.39 12.09 4.18
N GLU A 128 29.72 13.19 4.51
CA GLU A 128 28.38 13.23 5.07
C GLU A 128 27.29 12.66 4.15
N ALA A 129 27.54 12.61 2.83
CA ALA A 129 26.59 12.11 1.84
C ALA A 129 26.87 10.67 1.38
N LYS A 130 28.01 10.08 1.80
CA LYS A 130 28.47 8.78 1.32
C LYS A 130 27.44 7.67 1.54
N ASP A 131 26.83 7.62 2.72
CA ASP A 131 25.83 6.60 3.05
C ASP A 131 24.53 6.79 2.26
N THR A 132 24.06 8.03 2.09
CA THR A 132 22.85 8.30 1.31
C THR A 132 23.05 7.92 -0.15
N ILE A 133 24.19 8.30 -0.74
CA ILE A 133 24.53 7.95 -2.12
C ILE A 133 24.68 6.44 -2.28
N ARG A 134 25.28 5.74 -1.31
CA ARG A 134 25.36 4.26 -1.30
C ARG A 134 23.97 3.65 -1.36
N VAL A 135 23.10 4.01 -0.43
CA VAL A 135 21.74 3.45 -0.34
C VAL A 135 20.98 3.70 -1.64
N GLU A 136 20.96 4.92 -2.15
CA GLU A 136 20.27 5.27 -3.41
C GLU A 136 20.84 4.55 -4.64
N THR A 137 22.17 4.36 -4.69
CA THR A 137 22.82 3.60 -5.77
C THR A 137 22.30 2.16 -5.77
N TRP A 138 22.31 1.51 -4.61
CA TRP A 138 21.88 0.11 -4.48
C TRP A 138 20.37 -0.07 -4.62
N GLU A 139 19.56 0.90 -4.19
CA GLU A 139 18.11 0.92 -4.46
C GLU A 139 17.83 0.92 -5.97
N GLY A 140 18.57 1.70 -6.75
CA GLY A 140 18.45 1.67 -8.21
C GLY A 140 18.83 0.32 -8.82
N ILE A 141 19.84 -0.36 -8.29
CA ILE A 141 20.27 -1.69 -8.75
C ILE A 141 19.22 -2.75 -8.44
N ILE A 142 18.67 -2.80 -7.22
CA ILE A 142 17.64 -3.81 -6.89
C ILE A 142 16.33 -3.59 -7.65
N ILE A 143 15.94 -2.33 -7.87
CA ILE A 143 14.78 -2.01 -8.71
C ILE A 143 15.02 -2.50 -10.15
N ASP A 144 16.23 -2.35 -10.67
CA ASP A 144 16.55 -2.86 -12.01
C ASP A 144 16.57 -4.39 -12.07
N LEU A 145 17.19 -5.04 -11.08
CA LEU A 145 17.24 -6.50 -10.95
C LEU A 145 15.85 -7.13 -10.94
N LEU A 146 14.91 -6.51 -10.23
CA LEU A 146 13.55 -7.03 -10.04
C LEU A 146 12.54 -6.42 -11.02
N ARG A 147 12.99 -5.58 -11.95
CA ARG A 147 12.11 -4.85 -12.87
C ARG A 147 11.19 -5.77 -13.65
N HIS A 148 11.72 -6.86 -14.18
CA HIS A 148 10.95 -7.78 -15.01
C HIS A 148 9.80 -8.40 -14.21
N SER A 149 10.09 -9.11 -13.11
CA SER A 149 9.07 -9.71 -12.24
C SER A 149 8.09 -8.67 -11.69
N ALA A 150 8.57 -7.49 -11.29
CA ALA A 150 7.71 -6.43 -10.77
C ALA A 150 6.71 -5.92 -11.82
N MET A 151 7.16 -5.68 -13.06
CA MET A 151 6.28 -5.22 -14.13
C MET A 151 5.32 -6.32 -14.59
N GLU A 152 5.75 -7.58 -14.67
CA GLU A 152 4.84 -8.70 -14.98
C GLU A 152 3.69 -8.79 -13.97
N ILE A 153 3.98 -8.61 -12.67
CA ILE A 153 2.96 -8.60 -11.62
C ILE A 153 2.02 -7.39 -11.75
N ILE A 154 2.56 -6.20 -12.02
CA ILE A 154 1.77 -4.98 -12.22
C ILE A 154 0.84 -5.12 -13.44
N ASP A 155 1.35 -5.71 -14.52
CA ASP A 155 0.63 -5.90 -15.78
C ASP A 155 -0.52 -6.94 -15.67
N CYS A 156 -0.58 -7.73 -14.58
CA CYS A 156 -1.74 -8.57 -14.26
C CYS A 156 -3.00 -7.77 -13.92
N PHE A 157 -2.88 -6.47 -13.62
CA PHE A 157 -3.98 -5.62 -13.16
C PHE A 157 -4.23 -4.46 -14.13
N ASP A 158 -5.50 -4.21 -14.47
CA ASP A 158 -5.90 -3.20 -15.44
C ASP A 158 -5.93 -1.78 -14.84
N PHE A 159 -4.76 -1.26 -14.45
CA PHE A 159 -4.64 0.12 -13.94
C PHE A 159 -5.04 1.16 -15.00
N ASP A 160 -4.71 0.89 -16.27
CA ASP A 160 -5.01 1.72 -17.44
C ASP A 160 -6.53 1.93 -17.60
N GLY A 161 -7.34 0.88 -17.45
CA GLY A 161 -8.81 0.93 -17.58
C GLY A 161 -9.51 1.87 -16.58
N HIS A 162 -8.82 2.28 -15.51
CA HIS A 162 -9.32 3.21 -14.50
C HIS A 162 -8.58 4.56 -14.48
N PHE A 163 -7.70 4.82 -15.45
CA PHE A 163 -6.92 6.06 -15.51
C PHE A 163 -7.56 7.08 -16.48
N SER A 164 -7.45 8.36 -16.13
CA SER A 164 -7.79 9.47 -17.03
C SER A 164 -6.86 10.64 -16.73
N ARG A 165 -6.07 11.05 -17.72
CA ARG A 165 -5.04 12.08 -17.58
C ARG A 165 -5.65 13.48 -17.50
N ILE A 166 -5.23 14.29 -16.53
CA ILE A 166 -5.73 15.67 -16.34
C ILE A 166 -4.69 16.65 -16.89
N ASN A 167 -4.69 16.87 -18.23
CA ASN A 167 -4.34 18.14 -18.92
C ASN A 167 -4.19 17.96 -20.45
N GLU A 168 -4.66 18.98 -21.19
CA GLU A 168 -5.15 18.98 -22.57
C GLU A 168 -4.14 19.33 -23.70
N ASN A 169 -2.81 19.28 -23.52
CA ASN A 169 -1.89 19.80 -24.57
C ASN A 169 -0.79 18.87 -25.12
N ASP A 170 -0.75 17.60 -24.73
CA ASP A 170 0.11 16.62 -25.41
C ASP A 170 -0.69 15.36 -25.75
N SER A 171 -1.54 15.50 -26.77
CA SER A 171 -2.06 14.38 -27.53
C SER A 171 -0.87 13.64 -28.15
N LYS A 172 -0.45 12.52 -27.53
CA LYS A 172 0.17 11.38 -28.21
C LYS A 172 0.42 10.14 -27.36
N ASN A 173 0.27 10.18 -26.03
CA ASN A 173 0.25 8.95 -25.22
C ASN A 173 -0.74 9.07 -24.05
N GLU A 174 -1.95 8.55 -24.27
CA GLU A 174 -2.98 8.35 -23.24
C GLU A 174 -2.61 7.24 -22.25
N LYS A 175 -1.63 6.41 -22.59
CA LYS A 175 -1.24 5.24 -21.78
C LYS A 175 -0.64 5.66 -20.44
N LEU A 176 -1.07 5.02 -19.37
CA LEU A 176 -0.47 5.12 -18.05
C LEU A 176 0.97 4.61 -18.11
N THR A 177 1.87 5.32 -17.47
CA THR A 177 3.26 4.92 -17.32
C THR A 177 3.57 4.74 -15.84
N ILE A 178 4.26 3.64 -15.52
CA ILE A 178 4.62 3.29 -14.15
C ILE A 178 6.14 3.30 -14.02
N SER A 179 6.63 3.97 -12.99
CA SER A 179 8.04 4.02 -12.67
C SER A 179 8.25 3.73 -11.19
N LEU A 180 8.83 2.57 -10.90
CA LEU A 180 9.27 2.22 -9.54
C LEU A 180 10.55 2.94 -9.14
N GLY A 181 11.34 3.46 -10.10
CA GLY A 181 12.70 3.99 -9.90
C GLY A 181 12.80 5.50 -9.69
N ALA A 182 11.96 6.29 -10.38
CA ALA A 182 12.04 7.75 -10.34
C ALA A 182 11.14 8.36 -9.25
N TRP A 183 11.70 9.30 -8.49
CA TRP A 183 10.97 10.09 -7.49
C TRP A 183 9.88 10.99 -8.12
N LYS A 184 10.21 11.62 -9.25
CA LYS A 184 9.28 12.38 -10.06
C LYS A 184 9.53 12.06 -11.53
N PHE A 185 8.52 11.57 -12.22
CA PHE A 185 8.59 11.26 -13.65
C PHE A 185 7.37 11.77 -14.42
N SER A 186 6.25 12.05 -13.74
CA SER A 186 5.05 12.60 -14.35
C SER A 186 4.64 13.94 -13.72
N SER A 187 4.06 14.81 -14.55
CA SER A 187 3.34 16.01 -14.11
C SER A 187 1.88 15.72 -13.75
N ASP A 188 1.33 14.59 -14.20
CA ASP A 188 0.00 14.14 -13.80
C ASP A 188 0.07 13.60 -12.37
N LYS A 189 -0.74 14.19 -11.49
CA LYS A 189 -0.70 13.89 -10.05
C LYS A 189 -1.17 12.46 -9.75
N ALA A 190 -2.14 11.94 -10.49
CA ALA A 190 -2.66 10.60 -10.28
C ALA A 190 -1.65 9.54 -10.73
N GLU A 191 -1.06 9.71 -11.91
CA GLU A 191 0.00 8.82 -12.43
C GLU A 191 1.24 8.81 -11.51
N GLN A 192 1.67 9.99 -11.07
CA GLN A 192 2.80 10.10 -10.15
C GLN A 192 2.51 9.44 -8.80
N ASN A 193 1.32 9.65 -8.25
CA ASN A 193 0.95 9.08 -6.95
C ASN A 193 0.76 7.56 -7.03
N LEU A 194 0.24 7.04 -8.14
CA LEU A 194 0.12 5.60 -8.35
C LEU A 194 1.50 4.92 -8.37
N SER A 195 2.46 5.48 -9.11
CA SER A 195 3.83 4.96 -9.10
C SER A 195 4.49 5.07 -7.73
N ASN A 196 4.20 6.12 -6.96
CA ASN A 196 4.67 6.23 -5.57
C ASN A 196 4.06 5.13 -4.68
N ALA A 197 2.77 4.83 -4.85
CA ALA A 197 2.10 3.76 -4.12
C ALA A 197 2.69 2.37 -4.48
N LEU A 198 2.92 2.10 -5.76
CA LEU A 198 3.55 0.85 -6.22
C LEU A 198 5.01 0.75 -5.77
N ARG A 199 5.77 1.86 -5.78
CA ARG A 199 7.12 1.90 -5.20
C ARG A 199 7.08 1.60 -3.70
N ALA A 200 6.13 2.17 -2.96
CA ALA A 200 5.98 1.87 -1.54
C ALA A 200 5.68 0.38 -1.32
N ALA A 201 4.75 -0.21 -2.06
CA ALA A 201 4.48 -1.65 -2.05
C ALA A 201 5.74 -2.48 -2.33
N PHE A 202 6.55 -2.09 -3.31
CA PHE A 202 7.80 -2.75 -3.65
C PHE A 202 8.79 -2.69 -2.47
N MET A 203 8.99 -1.50 -1.89
CA MET A 203 9.90 -1.32 -0.75
C MET A 203 9.43 -2.09 0.48
N PHE A 204 8.13 -2.09 0.78
CA PHE A 204 7.57 -2.86 1.89
C PHE A 204 7.74 -4.37 1.69
N THR A 205 7.68 -4.86 0.44
CA THR A 205 8.02 -6.26 0.13
C THR A 205 9.48 -6.56 0.50
N LEU A 206 10.41 -5.70 0.11
CA LEU A 206 11.83 -5.87 0.44
C LEU A 206 12.09 -5.80 1.95
N VAL A 207 11.43 -4.88 2.65
CA VAL A 207 11.50 -4.77 4.13
C VAL A 207 10.96 -6.05 4.78
N GLY A 208 9.84 -6.58 4.28
CA GLY A 208 9.25 -7.82 4.78
C GLY A 208 10.19 -9.03 4.63
N TYR A 209 10.96 -9.11 3.54
CA TYR A 209 11.96 -10.17 3.39
C TYR A 209 13.15 -9.98 4.35
N HIS A 210 13.59 -8.74 4.55
CA HIS A 210 14.75 -8.42 5.37
C HIS A 210 14.48 -8.55 6.87
N SER A 211 13.30 -8.12 7.33
CA SER A 211 12.97 -7.94 8.75
C SER A 211 11.67 -8.59 9.19
N GLY A 212 10.90 -9.20 8.29
CA GLY A 212 9.61 -9.81 8.61
C GLY A 212 9.72 -11.30 8.94
N ASP A 213 8.69 -11.81 9.61
CA ASP A 213 8.66 -13.20 10.11
C ASP A 213 8.27 -14.24 9.05
N ARG A 214 7.84 -13.78 7.86
CA ARG A 214 7.26 -14.65 6.82
C ARG A 214 8.26 -15.17 5.81
N LYS A 215 9.50 -14.68 5.81
CA LYS A 215 10.52 -15.10 4.83
C LYS A 215 10.66 -16.62 4.73
N ASN A 216 10.65 -17.31 5.86
CA ASN A 216 10.86 -18.77 5.93
C ASN A 216 9.65 -19.60 5.45
N GLN A 217 8.55 -18.95 5.08
CA GLN A 217 7.37 -19.61 4.49
C GLN A 217 7.54 -19.86 2.98
N TYR A 218 8.57 -19.28 2.37
CA TYR A 218 8.82 -19.32 0.94
C TYR A 218 10.11 -20.08 0.63
N SER A 219 10.18 -20.65 -0.58
CA SER A 219 11.30 -21.49 -1.00
C SER A 219 12.56 -20.72 -1.38
N SER A 220 12.41 -19.45 -1.76
CA SER A 220 13.50 -18.55 -2.17
C SER A 220 13.11 -17.08 -2.03
N PHE A 221 14.06 -16.17 -2.23
CA PHE A 221 13.79 -14.73 -2.32
C PHE A 221 12.79 -14.41 -3.45
N MET A 222 12.95 -15.02 -4.63
CA MET A 222 12.08 -14.71 -5.77
C MET A 222 10.65 -15.18 -5.52
N ASP A 223 10.48 -16.39 -4.97
CA ASP A 223 9.17 -16.93 -4.57
C ASP A 223 8.48 -16.03 -3.53
N TYR A 224 9.24 -15.57 -2.53
CA TYR A 224 8.78 -14.56 -1.58
C TYR A 224 8.36 -13.27 -2.30
N PHE A 225 9.25 -12.70 -3.11
CA PHE A 225 9.05 -11.40 -3.74
C PHE A 225 7.83 -11.40 -4.64
N GLU A 226 7.69 -12.41 -5.50
CA GLU A 226 6.58 -12.50 -6.44
C GLU A 226 5.25 -12.65 -5.70
N SER A 227 5.18 -13.55 -4.72
CA SER A 227 3.96 -13.79 -3.93
C SER A 227 3.56 -12.59 -3.07
N GLU A 228 4.52 -11.98 -2.37
CA GLU A 228 4.24 -10.87 -1.43
C GLU A 228 4.06 -9.53 -2.16
N PHE A 229 4.76 -9.29 -3.27
CA PHE A 229 4.55 -8.11 -4.08
C PHE A 229 3.20 -8.18 -4.81
N TYR A 230 2.80 -9.34 -5.33
CA TYR A 230 1.49 -9.55 -5.95
C TYR A 230 0.34 -9.15 -5.02
N LYS A 231 0.34 -9.61 -3.76
CA LYS A 231 -0.67 -9.23 -2.75
C LYS A 231 -0.74 -7.71 -2.57
N ARG A 232 0.42 -7.03 -2.55
CA ARG A 232 0.49 -5.57 -2.36
C ARG A 232 0.06 -4.81 -3.60
N VAL A 233 0.36 -5.30 -4.80
CA VAL A 233 -0.13 -4.72 -6.07
C VAL A 233 -1.64 -4.91 -6.18
N SER A 234 -2.16 -6.09 -5.86
CA SER A 234 -3.60 -6.38 -5.74
C SER A 234 -4.31 -5.39 -4.81
N LEU A 235 -3.72 -5.11 -3.64
CA LEU A 235 -4.22 -4.08 -2.74
C LEU A 235 -4.21 -2.68 -3.37
N VAL A 236 -3.09 -2.26 -3.97
CA VAL A 236 -3.00 -0.95 -4.64
C VAL A 236 -4.02 -0.83 -5.76
N PHE A 237 -4.24 -1.89 -6.53
CA PHE A 237 -5.25 -1.95 -7.57
C PHE A 237 -6.66 -1.82 -7.01
N GLY A 238 -6.99 -2.56 -5.95
CA GLY A 238 -8.28 -2.47 -5.28
C GLY A 238 -8.58 -1.07 -4.73
N ILE A 239 -7.58 -0.36 -4.21
CA ILE A 239 -7.71 1.05 -3.82
C ILE A 239 -7.88 1.93 -5.07
N TRP A 240 -7.01 1.76 -6.06
CA TRP A 240 -6.98 2.57 -7.27
C TRP A 240 -8.33 2.54 -7.98
N SER A 241 -8.86 1.36 -8.29
CA SER A 241 -10.09 1.20 -9.05
C SER A 241 -11.32 1.72 -8.28
N SER A 242 -11.34 1.67 -6.95
CA SER A 242 -12.44 2.20 -6.14
C SER A 242 -12.39 3.71 -5.87
N LEU A 243 -11.25 4.38 -6.07
CA LEU A 243 -11.14 5.83 -5.85
C LEU A 243 -11.90 6.64 -6.91
N GLN A 244 -12.73 7.60 -6.49
CA GLN A 244 -13.29 8.60 -7.40
C GLN A 244 -12.23 9.63 -7.84
N ASP A 245 -11.44 10.13 -6.90
CA ASP A 245 -10.31 11.02 -7.16
C ASP A 245 -9.01 10.21 -7.14
N LYS A 246 -8.54 9.85 -8.34
CA LYS A 246 -7.30 9.06 -8.51
C LYS A 246 -6.06 9.77 -7.96
N SER A 247 -6.08 11.08 -7.76
CA SER A 247 -4.94 11.81 -7.18
C SER A 247 -4.73 11.52 -5.69
N LYS A 248 -5.67 10.86 -5.03
CA LYS A 248 -5.58 10.47 -3.61
C LYS A 248 -4.95 9.10 -3.37
N ILE A 249 -4.59 8.37 -4.42
CA ILE A 249 -3.97 7.05 -4.28
C ILE A 249 -2.73 7.11 -3.38
N LYS A 250 -2.67 6.18 -2.43
CA LYS A 250 -1.53 5.95 -1.55
C LYS A 250 -1.47 4.47 -1.18
N TYR A 251 -0.26 3.98 -0.91
CA TYR A 251 -0.11 2.64 -0.36
C TYR A 251 -0.56 2.62 1.11
N VAL A 252 -1.31 1.60 1.49
CA VAL A 252 -1.73 1.35 2.87
C VAL A 252 -1.10 0.04 3.32
N PRO A 253 -0.23 0.01 4.34
CA PRO A 253 0.59 -1.15 4.72
C PRO A 253 -0.19 -2.23 5.48
N LEU A 254 -1.25 -2.78 4.86
CA LEU A 254 -2.16 -3.76 5.50
C LEU A 254 -1.57 -5.19 5.58
N TYR A 255 -0.64 -5.53 4.69
CA TYR A 255 0.09 -6.81 4.72
C TYR A 255 1.39 -6.72 5.52
N ASP A 256 1.72 -5.54 6.03
CA ASP A 256 2.93 -5.25 6.79
C ASP A 256 2.58 -5.09 8.28
N SER A 257 3.42 -4.36 9.02
CA SER A 257 3.09 -3.95 10.38
C SER A 257 2.02 -2.84 10.39
N PHE A 258 0.93 -3.06 11.12
CA PHE A 258 -0.11 -2.04 11.31
C PHE A 258 0.39 -0.78 12.04
N TYR A 259 1.55 -0.84 12.71
CA TYR A 259 2.21 0.33 13.28
C TYR A 259 2.73 1.30 12.21
N ASN A 260 2.71 0.91 10.93
CA ASN A 260 2.97 1.82 9.81
C ASN A 260 1.73 2.64 9.40
N LEU A 261 0.58 2.48 10.06
CA LEU A 261 -0.66 3.24 9.80
C LEU A 261 -0.71 4.62 10.48
N THR A 262 0.43 5.14 10.98
CA THR A 262 0.53 6.38 11.79
C THR A 262 -0.04 7.66 11.15
N SER A 263 -0.33 7.65 9.84
CA SER A 263 -0.93 8.76 9.10
C SER A 263 -2.33 8.47 8.53
N THR A 264 -3.00 7.42 9.02
CA THR A 264 -4.33 6.99 8.57
C THR A 264 -5.36 7.17 9.69
N SER A 265 -6.47 7.85 9.42
CA SER A 265 -7.57 7.98 10.39
C SER A 265 -8.45 6.73 10.40
N LYS A 266 -9.28 6.56 11.45
CA LYS A 266 -10.21 5.42 11.55
C LYS A 266 -11.21 5.41 10.39
N SER A 267 -11.75 6.57 10.05
CA SER A 267 -12.67 6.71 8.93
C SER A 267 -11.98 6.38 7.60
N GLU A 268 -10.78 6.92 7.37
CA GLU A 268 -10.04 6.67 6.13
C GLU A 268 -9.70 5.18 5.97
N LEU A 269 -9.29 4.51 7.05
CA LEU A 269 -9.02 3.06 7.02
C LEU A 269 -10.29 2.26 6.71
N ILE A 270 -11.42 2.60 7.33
CA ILE A 270 -12.71 1.95 7.08
C ILE A 270 -13.13 2.16 5.61
N ASP A 271 -13.00 3.38 5.10
CA ASP A 271 -13.38 3.72 3.73
C ASP A 271 -12.54 2.96 2.71
N VAL A 272 -11.21 2.92 2.91
CA VAL A 272 -10.30 2.14 2.07
C VAL A 272 -10.67 0.66 2.08
N LEU A 273 -10.86 0.07 3.26
CA LEU A 273 -11.19 -1.35 3.39
C LEU A 273 -12.54 -1.69 2.77
N LYS A 274 -13.58 -0.89 3.00
CA LYS A 274 -14.89 -1.03 2.35
C LYS A 274 -14.75 -0.96 0.84
N ALA A 275 -14.03 0.05 0.36
CA ALA A 275 -13.80 0.28 -1.06
C ALA A 275 -13.12 -0.91 -1.74
N ILE A 276 -12.13 -1.55 -1.10
CA ILE A 276 -11.46 -2.75 -1.65
C ILE A 276 -12.39 -3.97 -1.63
N LEU A 277 -13.12 -4.20 -0.54
CA LEU A 277 -13.95 -5.40 -0.37
C LEU A 277 -15.24 -5.35 -1.21
N ASP A 278 -15.78 -4.15 -1.46
CA ASP A 278 -16.92 -3.93 -2.35
C ASP A 278 -16.54 -3.92 -3.83
N ASN A 279 -15.24 -3.82 -4.14
CA ASN A 279 -14.75 -3.67 -5.51
C ASN A 279 -15.06 -4.89 -6.38
N GLU A 280 -15.84 -4.73 -7.44
CA GLU A 280 -16.20 -5.81 -8.36
C GLU A 280 -15.02 -6.31 -9.22
N TYR A 281 -13.97 -5.51 -9.39
CA TYR A 281 -12.77 -5.83 -10.16
C TYR A 281 -11.72 -6.60 -9.34
N THR A 282 -11.81 -6.58 -8.01
CA THR A 282 -10.93 -7.37 -7.14
C THR A 282 -11.43 -8.81 -7.05
N ALA A 283 -10.56 -9.77 -7.34
CA ALA A 283 -10.90 -11.19 -7.28
C ALA A 283 -11.29 -11.65 -5.86
N VAL A 284 -12.13 -12.69 -5.78
CA VAL A 284 -12.74 -13.15 -4.52
C VAL A 284 -11.69 -13.73 -3.57
N ASP A 285 -10.73 -14.48 -4.10
CA ASP A 285 -9.57 -15.02 -3.40
C ASP A 285 -8.66 -13.92 -2.83
N GLU A 286 -8.45 -12.83 -3.57
CA GLU A 286 -7.69 -11.66 -3.10
C GLU A 286 -8.39 -10.98 -1.92
N LYS A 287 -9.71 -10.79 -2.01
CA LYS A 287 -10.51 -10.28 -0.89
C LYS A 287 -10.44 -11.21 0.32
N GLN A 288 -10.49 -12.53 0.10
CA GLN A 288 -10.38 -13.51 1.18
C GLN A 288 -8.99 -13.46 1.84
N THR A 289 -7.92 -13.38 1.03
CA THR A 289 -6.55 -13.24 1.50
C THR A 289 -6.38 -11.99 2.36
N LEU A 290 -6.97 -10.86 1.94
CA LEU A 290 -7.00 -9.63 2.76
C LEU A 290 -7.78 -9.85 4.06
N LYS A 291 -8.98 -10.43 4.02
CA LYS A 291 -9.78 -10.70 5.23
C LYS A 291 -9.01 -11.57 6.24
N ASP A 292 -8.39 -12.65 5.77
CA ASP A 292 -7.63 -13.57 6.62
C ASP A 292 -6.43 -12.87 7.26
N GLN A 293 -5.72 -12.03 6.50
CA GLN A 293 -4.65 -11.18 7.01
C GLN A 293 -5.14 -10.24 8.12
N LEU A 294 -6.25 -9.54 7.89
CA LEU A 294 -6.82 -8.61 8.86
C LEU A 294 -7.25 -9.33 10.15
N ILE A 295 -7.84 -10.52 10.03
CA ILE A 295 -8.22 -11.36 11.17
C ILE A 295 -6.99 -11.77 11.97
N LEU A 296 -5.95 -12.29 11.30
CA LEU A 296 -4.72 -12.74 11.95
C LEU A 296 -4.06 -11.59 12.71
N SER A 297 -3.83 -10.46 12.02
CA SER A 297 -3.13 -9.31 12.59
C SER A 297 -3.94 -8.56 13.66
N ALA A 298 -5.27 -8.61 13.64
CA ALA A 298 -6.10 -8.07 14.72
C ALA A 298 -6.28 -9.04 15.90
N GLY A 299 -6.13 -10.35 15.67
CA GLY A 299 -6.31 -11.40 16.67
C GLY A 299 -5.17 -11.48 17.68
N GLU A 300 -3.94 -11.24 17.21
CA GLU A 300 -2.74 -11.26 18.05
C GLU A 300 -2.70 -10.03 18.99
N PHE A 301 -2.37 -10.26 20.26
CA PHE A 301 -2.00 -9.19 21.19
C PHE A 301 -0.47 -9.11 21.21
N HIS A 302 0.07 -8.00 20.73
CA HIS A 302 1.51 -7.83 20.67
C HIS A 302 2.01 -7.30 22.03
N ASP A 303 2.61 -8.18 22.83
CA ASP A 303 2.98 -7.89 24.23
C ASP A 303 4.34 -7.17 24.40
N ASN A 304 4.96 -6.68 23.32
CA ASN A 304 6.27 -6.00 23.33
C ASN A 304 6.31 -4.78 22.41
N ILE A 305 5.25 -3.98 22.41
CA ILE A 305 5.11 -2.79 21.56
C ILE A 305 5.09 -1.52 22.40
N SER A 306 5.38 -0.37 21.78
CA SER A 306 5.39 0.90 22.50
C SER A 306 3.98 1.28 23.00
N ALA A 307 3.88 2.14 24.02
CA ALA A 307 2.58 2.60 24.51
C ALA A 307 1.73 3.28 23.43
N SER A 308 2.36 3.99 22.48
CA SER A 308 1.70 4.57 21.31
C SER A 308 1.15 3.50 20.36
N ASP A 309 1.87 2.39 20.19
CA ASP A 309 1.46 1.27 19.34
C ASP A 309 0.25 0.53 19.95
N ILE A 310 0.24 0.32 21.27
CA ILE A 310 -0.93 -0.20 22.00
C ILE A 310 -2.15 0.70 21.77
N GLN A 311 -1.96 2.01 21.87
CA GLN A 311 -3.04 2.97 21.66
C GLN A 311 -3.56 2.93 20.22
N LEU A 312 -2.68 2.84 19.22
CA LEU A 312 -3.05 2.69 17.82
C LEU A 312 -3.85 1.40 17.60
N GLU A 313 -3.38 0.29 18.17
CA GLU A 313 -4.04 -1.02 18.05
C GLU A 313 -5.47 -0.99 18.61
N GLN A 314 -5.64 -0.40 19.79
CA GLN A 314 -6.92 -0.37 20.51
C GLN A 314 -7.91 0.66 19.95
N THR A 315 -7.44 1.79 19.43
CA THR A 315 -8.31 2.92 19.06
C THR A 315 -8.58 3.02 17.56
N LEU A 316 -7.65 2.53 16.72
CA LEU A 316 -7.73 2.61 15.27
C LEU A 316 -7.93 1.23 14.64
N ILE A 317 -6.94 0.36 14.80
CA ILE A 317 -6.79 -0.86 14.02
C ILE A 317 -7.90 -1.87 14.32
N LYS A 318 -8.00 -2.33 15.59
CA LYS A 318 -8.98 -3.34 15.99
C LYS A 318 -10.42 -2.87 15.74
N PRO A 319 -10.83 -1.64 16.09
CA PRO A 319 -12.17 -1.16 15.80
C PRO A 319 -12.51 -1.09 14.31
N ALA A 320 -11.58 -0.60 13.48
CA ALA A 320 -11.80 -0.50 12.03
C ALA A 320 -11.93 -1.90 11.39
N ILE A 321 -11.01 -2.81 11.73
CA ILE A 321 -11.03 -4.19 11.21
C ILE A 321 -12.30 -4.92 11.67
N ASN A 322 -12.66 -4.83 12.95
CA ASN A 322 -13.86 -5.48 13.48
C ASN A 322 -15.12 -5.00 12.76
N LEU A 323 -15.24 -3.67 12.56
CA LEU A 323 -16.37 -3.07 11.87
C LEU A 323 -16.50 -3.63 10.45
N VAL A 324 -15.41 -3.65 9.69
CA VAL A 324 -15.40 -4.12 8.30
C VAL A 324 -15.71 -5.63 8.22
N LEU A 325 -15.14 -6.45 9.10
CA LEU A 325 -15.41 -7.89 9.11
C LEU A 325 -16.87 -8.20 9.49
N LEU A 326 -17.45 -7.48 10.45
CA LEU A 326 -18.87 -7.60 10.79
C LEU A 326 -19.77 -7.19 9.62
N ARG A 327 -19.37 -6.16 8.87
CA ARG A 327 -20.07 -5.69 7.67
C ARG A 327 -20.05 -6.74 6.57
N GLU A 328 -18.91 -7.36 6.28
CA GLU A 328 -18.84 -8.43 5.28
C GLU A 328 -19.65 -9.65 5.72
N LYS A 329 -19.61 -10.03 7.00
CA LYS A 329 -20.49 -11.08 7.54
C LYS A 329 -21.97 -10.76 7.38
N ALA A 330 -22.37 -9.50 7.59
CA ALA A 330 -23.74 -9.07 7.33
C ALA A 330 -24.10 -9.26 5.86
N LYS A 331 -23.28 -8.78 4.92
CA LYS A 331 -23.50 -8.96 3.47
C LYS A 331 -23.59 -10.42 3.06
N GLU A 332 -22.62 -11.25 3.45
CA GLU A 332 -22.62 -12.70 3.17
C GLU A 332 -23.88 -13.39 3.73
N THR A 333 -24.35 -12.96 4.91
CA THR A 333 -25.56 -13.49 5.54
C THR A 333 -26.83 -13.03 4.82
N ILE A 334 -26.87 -11.79 4.33
CA ILE A 334 -27.97 -11.26 3.48
C ILE A 334 -28.07 -12.06 2.19
N THR A 335 -26.95 -12.25 1.47
CA THR A 335 -26.90 -13.08 0.24
C THR A 335 -27.36 -14.50 0.51
N SER A 336 -26.93 -15.08 1.64
CA SER A 336 -27.37 -16.41 2.06
C SER A 336 -28.89 -16.48 2.32
N ALA A 337 -29.49 -15.43 2.88
CA ALA A 337 -30.94 -15.35 3.08
C ALA A 337 -31.69 -15.28 1.73
N GLU A 338 -31.19 -14.50 0.78
CA GLU A 338 -31.76 -14.40 -0.58
C GLU A 338 -31.73 -15.76 -1.30
N ILE A 339 -30.62 -16.50 -1.21
CA ILE A 339 -30.52 -17.85 -1.77
C ILE A 339 -31.57 -18.78 -1.15
N LEU A 340 -31.67 -18.82 0.18
CA LEU A 340 -32.65 -19.67 0.88
C LEU A 340 -34.10 -19.32 0.53
N LEU A 341 -34.40 -18.03 0.32
CA LEU A 341 -35.69 -17.58 -0.18
C LEU A 341 -35.98 -18.16 -1.58
N THR A 342 -35.02 -18.07 -2.50
CA THR A 342 -35.18 -18.61 -3.87
C THR A 342 -35.31 -20.13 -3.91
N GLU A 343 -34.65 -20.84 -2.99
CA GLU A 343 -34.71 -22.30 -2.85
C GLU A 343 -35.98 -22.80 -2.15
N GLY A 344 -36.85 -21.91 -1.67
CA GLY A 344 -38.07 -22.30 -0.94
C GLY A 344 -37.81 -22.70 0.52
N ARG A 345 -36.61 -22.44 1.06
CA ARG A 345 -36.20 -22.77 2.43
C ARG A 345 -36.53 -21.62 3.39
N TYR A 346 -37.82 -21.31 3.51
CA TYR A 346 -38.29 -20.09 4.20
C TYR A 346 -37.95 -20.04 5.70
N MET A 347 -37.99 -21.18 6.39
CA MET A 347 -37.65 -21.24 7.82
C MET A 347 -36.17 -20.90 8.07
N ASP A 348 -35.28 -21.48 7.26
CA ASP A 348 -33.85 -21.18 7.31
C ASP A 348 -33.58 -19.72 6.89
N CYS A 349 -34.35 -19.20 5.93
CA CYS A 349 -34.29 -17.80 5.52
C CYS A 349 -34.61 -16.85 6.69
N ALA A 350 -35.63 -17.13 7.50
CA ALA A 350 -35.98 -16.31 8.66
C ALA A 350 -34.83 -16.27 9.69
N ASN A 351 -34.19 -17.42 9.94
CA ASN A 351 -33.02 -17.51 10.80
C ASN A 351 -31.87 -16.64 10.27
N ARG A 352 -31.58 -16.75 8.97
CA ARG A 352 -30.52 -15.98 8.30
C ARG A 352 -30.79 -14.48 8.30
N CYS A 353 -32.04 -14.06 8.08
CA CYS A 353 -32.46 -12.66 8.19
C CYS A 353 -32.18 -12.10 9.60
N TYR A 354 -32.54 -12.83 10.65
CA TYR A 354 -32.31 -12.36 12.01
C TYR A 354 -30.81 -12.19 12.33
N TYR A 355 -29.97 -13.15 11.95
CA TYR A 355 -28.52 -13.01 12.12
C TYR A 355 -27.92 -11.89 11.28
N ALA A 356 -28.43 -11.64 10.06
CA ALA A 356 -28.03 -10.49 9.25
C ALA A 356 -28.32 -9.16 9.98
N MET A 357 -29.49 -9.01 10.60
CA MET A 357 -29.79 -7.84 11.42
C MET A 357 -28.86 -7.71 12.63
N MET A 358 -28.53 -8.82 13.28
CA MET A 358 -27.58 -8.80 14.40
C MET A 358 -26.19 -8.35 13.97
N PHE A 359 -25.65 -8.88 12.86
CA PHE A 359 -24.35 -8.44 12.34
C PHE A 359 -24.39 -6.96 11.94
N THR A 360 -25.46 -6.53 11.27
CA THR A 360 -25.67 -5.13 10.89
C THR A 360 -25.73 -4.20 12.11
N LEU A 361 -26.44 -4.59 13.17
CA LEU A 361 -26.49 -3.84 14.42
C LEU A 361 -25.12 -3.77 15.10
N LYS A 362 -24.35 -4.86 15.08
CA LYS A 362 -22.97 -4.87 15.61
C LYS A 362 -22.07 -3.90 14.86
N VAL A 363 -22.20 -3.77 13.54
CA VAL A 363 -21.46 -2.76 12.75
C VAL A 363 -21.72 -1.35 13.30
N LEU A 364 -22.99 -0.98 13.48
CA LEU A 364 -23.34 0.34 14.00
C LEU A 364 -22.87 0.55 15.46
N LEU A 365 -22.99 -0.47 16.30
CA LEU A 365 -22.50 -0.40 17.68
C LEU A 365 -20.96 -0.28 17.75
N GLU A 366 -20.21 -0.95 16.87
CA GLU A 366 -18.75 -0.77 16.77
C GLU A 366 -18.38 0.64 16.34
N TYR A 367 -19.10 1.18 15.35
CA TYR A 367 -18.90 2.54 14.86
C TYR A 367 -19.10 3.57 15.98
N GLN A 368 -20.14 3.38 16.79
CA GLN A 368 -20.48 4.24 17.93
C GLN A 368 -19.62 3.97 19.18
N GLY A 369 -18.67 3.02 19.14
CA GLY A 369 -17.84 2.65 20.29
C GLY A 369 -18.63 2.01 21.45
N LYS A 370 -19.78 1.39 21.15
CA LYS A 370 -20.71 0.79 22.11
C LYS A 370 -20.61 -0.74 22.22
N LEU A 371 -19.84 -1.40 21.34
CA LEU A 371 -19.53 -2.83 21.50
C LEU A 371 -18.48 -3.06 22.60
N ALA A 372 -18.55 -4.21 23.28
CA ALA A 372 -17.59 -4.56 24.32
C ALA A 372 -16.14 -4.55 23.81
N ASN A 373 -15.19 -4.45 24.74
CA ASN A 373 -13.77 -4.50 24.38
C ASN A 373 -13.41 -5.85 23.75
N TRP A 374 -12.42 -5.82 22.85
CA TRP A 374 -11.87 -6.99 22.18
C TRP A 374 -11.32 -7.99 23.21
N LYS A 375 -11.56 -9.29 22.99
CA LYS A 375 -10.98 -10.38 23.78
C LYS A 375 -9.91 -11.08 22.97
N VAL A 376 -8.83 -11.51 23.63
CA VAL A 376 -7.71 -12.24 22.99
C VAL A 376 -8.24 -13.40 22.15
N ASN A 377 -7.83 -13.44 20.87
CA ASN A 377 -8.22 -14.47 19.88
C ASN A 377 -9.73 -14.58 19.58
N GLU A 378 -10.54 -13.54 19.88
CA GLU A 378 -11.97 -13.53 19.58
C GLU A 378 -12.35 -12.26 18.83
N LEU A 379 -12.88 -12.40 17.60
CA LEU A 379 -13.72 -11.36 16.99
C LEU A 379 -14.85 -11.02 17.97
N LYS A 380 -15.40 -9.79 17.94
CA LYS A 380 -16.51 -9.36 18.82
C LYS A 380 -17.85 -10.02 18.47
N GLU A 381 -17.84 -11.35 18.37
CA GLU A 381 -18.98 -12.17 18.04
C GLU A 381 -19.78 -12.55 19.28
N LYS A 382 -19.11 -12.68 20.43
CA LYS A 382 -19.73 -13.00 21.73
C LYS A 382 -20.41 -11.79 22.37
N GLU A 383 -21.41 -11.24 21.69
CA GLU A 383 -22.43 -10.40 22.30
C GLU A 383 -23.69 -11.24 22.50
N SER A 384 -24.29 -11.18 23.69
CA SER A 384 -25.57 -11.85 23.92
C SER A 384 -26.69 -11.11 23.18
N HIS A 385 -27.78 -11.82 22.85
CA HIS A 385 -28.98 -11.21 22.26
C HIS A 385 -29.48 -10.04 23.12
N GLU A 386 -29.49 -10.20 24.44
CA GLU A 386 -29.88 -9.17 25.41
C GLU A 386 -28.96 -7.94 25.39
N SER A 387 -27.65 -8.13 25.20
CA SER A 387 -26.68 -7.02 25.07
C SER A 387 -26.98 -6.19 23.82
N LEU A 388 -27.18 -6.86 22.68
CA LEU A 388 -27.50 -6.21 21.42
C LEU A 388 -28.85 -5.48 21.47
N GLU A 389 -29.86 -6.07 22.11
CA GLU A 389 -31.17 -5.44 22.27
C GLU A 389 -31.11 -4.18 23.14
N ARG A 390 -30.30 -4.18 24.20
CA ARG A 390 -30.01 -2.95 24.96
C ARG A 390 -29.31 -1.92 24.08
N GLY A 391 -28.30 -2.33 23.31
CA GLY A 391 -27.62 -1.45 22.35
C GLY A 391 -28.56 -0.84 21.32
N LEU A 392 -29.50 -1.63 20.78
CA LEU A 392 -30.54 -1.15 19.86
C LEU A 392 -31.43 -0.09 20.51
N ASN A 393 -31.91 -0.36 21.73
CA ASN A 393 -32.71 0.61 22.50
C ASN A 393 -31.94 1.91 22.74
N ASP A 394 -30.67 1.82 23.12
CA ASP A 394 -29.83 2.98 23.36
C ASP A 394 -29.61 3.80 22.09
N LEU A 395 -29.44 3.15 20.93
CA LEU A 395 -29.33 3.83 19.64
C LEU A 395 -30.61 4.59 19.28
N VAL A 396 -31.78 3.98 19.51
CA VAL A 396 -33.08 4.65 19.31
C VAL A 396 -33.27 5.83 20.27
N ASN A 397 -32.97 5.62 21.56
CA ASN A 397 -33.09 6.67 22.57
C ASN A 397 -32.15 7.86 22.29
N SER A 398 -30.97 7.59 21.72
CA SER A 398 -30.03 8.64 21.28
C SER A 398 -30.39 9.29 19.92
N GLY A 399 -31.45 8.84 19.25
CA GLY A 399 -31.87 9.35 17.95
C GLY A 399 -30.99 8.94 16.76
N VAL A 400 -30.08 7.97 16.94
CA VAL A 400 -29.25 7.41 15.86
C VAL A 400 -30.09 6.50 14.96
N LEU A 401 -30.99 5.73 15.57
CA LEU A 401 -32.00 4.92 14.88
C LEU A 401 -33.42 5.44 15.20
N LEU A 402 -34.37 5.17 14.32
CA LEU A 402 -35.77 5.50 14.50
C LEU A 402 -36.50 4.37 15.24
N VAL A 403 -37.64 4.71 15.84
CA VAL A 403 -38.55 3.72 16.46
C VAL A 403 -39.02 2.68 15.43
N ALA A 404 -39.17 3.09 14.16
CA ALA A 404 -39.51 2.19 13.06
C ALA A 404 -38.41 1.14 12.81
N ASP A 405 -37.13 1.52 12.84
CA ASP A 405 -36.01 0.60 12.65
C ASP A 405 -36.02 -0.52 13.71
N LYS A 406 -36.35 -0.16 14.96
CA LYS A 406 -36.53 -1.13 16.04
C LYS A 406 -37.75 -2.02 15.83
N ALA A 407 -38.87 -1.46 15.37
CA ALA A 407 -40.07 -2.24 15.09
C ALA A 407 -39.81 -3.30 14.01
N ASP A 408 -39.06 -2.95 12.96
CA ASP A 408 -38.64 -3.87 11.90
C ASP A 408 -37.71 -4.95 12.45
N PHE A 409 -36.75 -4.58 13.30
CA PHE A 409 -35.87 -5.53 13.99
C PHE A 409 -36.64 -6.53 14.85
N ASP A 410 -37.55 -6.04 15.68
CA ASP A 410 -38.39 -6.85 16.56
C ASP A 410 -39.31 -7.78 15.77
N TYR A 411 -39.82 -7.32 14.61
CA TYR A 411 -40.61 -8.15 13.71
C TYR A 411 -39.79 -9.35 13.21
N VAL A 412 -38.60 -9.13 12.64
CA VAL A 412 -37.76 -10.22 12.12
C VAL A 412 -37.36 -11.19 13.24
N LYS A 413 -37.02 -10.67 14.42
CA LYS A 413 -36.77 -11.50 15.62
C LYS A 413 -37.98 -12.38 15.96
N ALA A 414 -39.17 -11.79 16.00
CA ALA A 414 -40.40 -12.53 16.31
C ALA A 414 -40.68 -13.63 15.27
N GLN A 415 -40.43 -13.36 13.99
CA GLN A 415 -40.57 -14.37 12.94
C GLN A 415 -39.58 -15.53 13.10
N ARG A 416 -38.30 -15.24 13.38
CA ARG A 416 -37.29 -16.26 13.68
C ARG A 416 -37.71 -17.12 14.89
N LEU A 417 -38.20 -16.52 15.96
CA LEU A 417 -38.66 -17.27 17.15
C LEU A 417 -39.87 -18.16 16.86
N LYS A 418 -40.81 -17.69 16.02
CA LYS A 418 -41.93 -18.52 15.57
C LYS A 418 -41.44 -19.73 14.76
N CYS A 419 -40.46 -19.53 13.87
CA CYS A 419 -39.91 -20.62 13.08
C CYS A 419 -39.22 -21.68 13.94
N ASP A 420 -38.49 -21.26 14.98
CA ASP A 420 -37.72 -22.17 15.82
C ASP A 420 -38.56 -22.89 16.89
N TYR A 421 -39.63 -22.26 17.39
CA TYR A 421 -40.32 -22.70 18.60
C TYR A 421 -41.84 -22.86 18.49
N SER A 422 -42.43 -22.68 17.29
CA SER A 422 -43.88 -22.80 17.11
C SER A 422 -44.26 -23.63 15.89
N LEU A 423 -45.51 -24.12 15.86
CA LEU A 423 -46.10 -24.80 14.69
C LEU A 423 -46.54 -23.79 13.59
N TYR A 424 -45.97 -22.59 13.57
CA TYR A 424 -46.33 -21.54 12.62
C TYR A 424 -45.90 -21.92 11.19
N CYS A 425 -46.82 -21.74 10.24
CA CYS A 425 -46.53 -21.90 8.83
C CYS A 425 -45.94 -20.59 8.28
N PHE A 426 -44.61 -20.47 8.30
CA PHE A 426 -43.88 -19.36 7.72
C PHE A 426 -43.84 -19.50 6.19
N ARG A 427 -44.40 -18.51 5.49
CA ARG A 427 -44.62 -18.58 4.03
C ARG A 427 -43.65 -17.71 3.25
N LYS A 428 -43.69 -17.85 1.93
CA LYS A 428 -42.84 -17.08 1.00
C LYS A 428 -42.97 -15.58 1.22
N GLU A 429 -44.19 -15.08 1.42
CA GLU A 429 -44.46 -13.65 1.62
C GLU A 429 -43.83 -13.14 2.92
N ASP A 430 -43.86 -13.94 3.99
CA ASP A 430 -43.21 -13.61 5.26
C ASP A 430 -41.67 -13.56 5.09
N ALA A 431 -41.12 -14.52 4.34
CA ALA A 431 -39.69 -14.58 4.04
C ALA A 431 -39.23 -13.39 3.17
N GLU A 432 -39.98 -13.05 2.13
CA GLU A 432 -39.74 -11.89 1.26
C GLU A 432 -39.75 -10.59 2.07
N TYR A 433 -40.73 -10.44 2.96
CA TYR A 433 -40.81 -9.26 3.81
C TYR A 433 -39.62 -9.17 4.77
N CYS A 434 -39.22 -10.27 5.43
CA CYS A 434 -38.00 -10.30 6.24
C CYS A 434 -36.76 -9.90 5.42
N VAL A 435 -36.60 -10.41 4.20
CA VAL A 435 -35.46 -10.03 3.31
C VAL A 435 -35.50 -8.55 2.94
N ILE A 436 -36.67 -7.95 2.74
CA ILE A 436 -36.79 -6.50 2.49
C ILE A 436 -36.33 -5.71 3.72
N LEU A 437 -36.81 -6.08 4.92
CA LEU A 437 -36.48 -5.38 6.16
C LEU A 437 -34.98 -5.41 6.46
N ILE A 438 -34.33 -6.56 6.28
CA ILE A 438 -32.87 -6.67 6.52
C ILE A 438 -32.05 -5.85 5.51
N LYS A 439 -32.46 -5.78 4.25
CA LYS A 439 -31.79 -4.94 3.23
C LYS A 439 -31.96 -3.46 3.51
N ASN A 440 -33.15 -3.04 3.96
CA ASN A 440 -33.42 -1.67 4.35
C ASN A 440 -32.60 -1.27 5.58
N PHE A 441 -32.57 -2.13 6.60
CA PHE A 441 -31.78 -1.89 7.81
C PHE A 441 -30.28 -1.82 7.52
N PHE A 442 -29.75 -2.73 6.68
CA PHE A 442 -28.37 -2.68 6.24
C PHE A 442 -28.04 -1.38 5.48
N SER A 443 -28.87 -1.00 4.50
CA SER A 443 -28.68 0.23 3.74
C SER A 443 -28.73 1.48 4.62
N LYS A 444 -29.58 1.49 5.64
CA LYS A 444 -29.66 2.56 6.64
C LYS A 444 -28.36 2.65 7.46
N VAL A 445 -27.86 1.53 7.96
CA VAL A 445 -26.58 1.51 8.70
C VAL A 445 -25.43 1.97 7.81
N GLU A 446 -25.35 1.50 6.57
CA GLU A 446 -24.36 1.97 5.58
C GLU A 446 -24.39 3.49 5.41
N SER A 447 -25.57 4.10 5.36
CA SER A 447 -25.70 5.57 5.25
C SER A 447 -25.20 6.34 6.48
N ILE A 448 -25.17 5.71 7.66
CA ILE A 448 -24.71 6.33 8.92
C ILE A 448 -23.18 6.24 9.05
N ILE A 449 -22.58 5.18 8.50
CA ILE A 449 -21.13 4.92 8.58
C ILE A 449 -20.36 5.35 7.32
N ASN A 450 -21.02 6.05 6.40
CA ASN A 450 -20.44 6.62 5.18
C ASN A 450 -19.96 8.05 5.40
#